data_AF-A0A957K5Z4-F1
#
_entry.id   AF-A0A957K5Z4-F1
#
_cell.length_a   1.000
_cell.length_b   1.000
_cell.length_c   1.000
_cell.angle_alpha   90.00
_cell.angle_beta   90.00
_cell.angle_gamma   90.00
#
_symmetry.space_group_name_H-M   'P 1'
#
loop_
_entity.id
_entity.type
_entity.pdbx_description
1 polymer ?
#
loop_
_entity_poly.entity_id
_entity_poly.type
_entity_poly.pdbx_seq_one_letter_code
_entity_poly.pdbx_strand_id
1 'polypeptide(L)'
;MILRVSDIASRFGFRPKEVERFLKFAVVGTIGFIVDFGTLTVLVELFGLPTLLANTISFSAAVTSNFLFNRYWTYPDSRSKPLHSQLGQFTAVNVLGLGINSLLLFLLEAPFNKLLEFSHLTILSGRGYWPAKMVATVVVLFWNFFVNRYWTYGDVE
;
A
#
# COMPACT_ATOMS: atom_id res chain seq x y z
N MET A 1 13.29 28.85 7.84
CA MET A 1 13.24 27.77 8.84
C MET A 1 12.45 26.62 8.24
N ILE A 2 13.12 25.60 7.71
CA ILE A 2 12.43 24.45 7.10
C ILE A 2 11.97 23.56 8.25
N LEU A 3 10.66 23.48 8.49
CA LEU A 3 10.06 22.57 9.47
C LEU A 3 10.43 21.14 9.08
N ARG A 4 11.25 20.47 9.89
CA ARG A 4 11.58 19.06 9.66
C ARG A 4 10.41 18.21 10.13
N VAL A 5 10.18 17.06 9.48
CA VAL A 5 9.18 16.07 9.92
C VAL A 5 9.39 15.69 11.39
N SER A 6 10.64 15.72 11.87
CA SER A 6 10.99 15.51 13.28
C SER A 6 10.37 16.53 14.24
N ASP A 7 10.29 17.79 13.82
CA ASP A 7 9.82 18.89 14.65
C ASP A 7 8.29 18.86 14.77
N ILE A 8 7.61 18.37 13.74
CA ILE A 8 6.15 18.19 13.74
C ILE A 8 5.79 16.94 14.55
N ALA A 9 6.43 15.81 14.30
CA ALA A 9 6.13 14.55 14.98
C ALA A 9 6.29 14.65 16.51
N SER A 10 7.38 15.29 16.96
CA SER A 10 7.66 15.48 18.39
C SER A 10 6.63 16.35 19.11
N ARG A 11 6.05 17.36 18.44
CA ARG A 11 4.99 18.21 19.01
C ARG A 11 3.70 17.45 19.33
N PHE A 12 3.43 16.35 18.62
CA PHE A 12 2.27 15.49 18.84
C PHE A 12 2.61 14.24 19.68
N GLY A 13 3.81 14.15 20.24
CA GLY A 13 4.25 13.01 21.06
C GLY A 13 4.59 11.74 20.26
N PHE A 14 4.66 11.80 18.93
CA PHE A 14 5.05 10.65 18.10
C PHE A 14 6.56 10.51 18.01
N ARG A 15 7.04 9.27 17.86
CA ARG A 15 8.46 8.97 17.61
C ARG A 15 8.83 9.42 16.19
N PRO A 16 9.71 10.42 16.00
CA PRO A 16 10.04 10.97 14.67
C PRO A 16 10.48 9.93 13.64
N LYS A 17 11.28 8.95 14.07
CA LYS A 17 11.79 7.88 13.19
C LYS A 17 10.68 7.01 12.61
N GLU A 18 9.63 6.72 13.37
CA GLU A 18 8.51 5.88 12.91
C GLU A 18 7.61 6.64 11.94
N VAL A 19 7.42 7.95 12.15
CA VAL A 19 6.71 8.81 11.19
C VAL A 19 7.49 8.90 9.87
N GLU A 20 8.81 9.06 9.94
CA GLU A 20 9.67 9.05 8.74
C GLU A 20 9.59 7.71 7.98
N ARG A 21 9.64 6.58 8.70
CA ARG A 21 9.47 5.23 8.12
C ARG A 21 8.11 5.07 7.47
N PHE A 22 7.04 5.55 8.11
CA PHE A 22 5.69 5.52 7.54
C PHE A 22 5.59 6.34 6.25
N LEU A 23 6.13 7.56 6.24
CA LEU A 23 6.12 8.41 5.06
C LEU A 23 6.94 7.79 3.91
N LYS A 24 8.13 7.25 4.20
CA LYS A 24 8.92 6.51 3.20
C LYS A 24 8.15 5.30 2.68
N PHE A 25 7.51 4.52 3.56
CA PHE A 25 6.70 3.38 3.17
C PHE A 25 5.54 3.78 2.24
N ALA A 26 4.84 4.88 2.54
CA ALA A 26 3.76 5.40 1.69
C ALA A 26 4.28 5.88 0.32
N VAL A 27 5.44 6.56 0.29
CA VAL A 27 6.10 6.96 -0.96
C VAL A 27 6.49 5.74 -1.79
N VAL A 28 7.12 4.75 -1.16
CA VAL A 28 7.48 3.49 -1.83
C VAL A 28 6.24 2.81 -2.39
N GLY A 29 5.17 2.67 -1.61
CA GLY A 29 3.91 2.10 -2.10
C GLY A 29 3.33 2.85 -3.31
N THR A 30 3.45 4.17 -3.34
CA THR A 30 3.04 5.01 -4.48
C THR A 30 3.91 4.75 -5.71
N ILE A 31 5.23 4.62 -5.53
CA ILE A 31 6.16 4.24 -6.60
C ILE A 31 5.79 2.86 -7.15
N GLY A 32 5.53 1.88 -6.30
CA GLY A 32 5.09 0.55 -6.72
C GLY A 32 3.80 0.57 -7.53
N PHE A 33 2.84 1.42 -7.15
CA PHE A 33 1.61 1.61 -7.94
C PHE A 33 1.91 2.18 -9.33
N ILE A 34 2.79 3.18 -9.43
CA ILE A 34 3.21 3.75 -10.72
C ILE A 34 3.93 2.70 -11.58
N VAL A 35 4.80 1.89 -10.96
CA VAL A 35 5.50 0.79 -11.63
C VAL A 35 4.50 -0.24 -12.14
N ASP A 36 3.51 -0.65 -11.32
CA ASP A 36 2.49 -1.62 -11.71
C ASP A 36 1.67 -1.11 -12.89
N PHE A 37 1.05 0.06 -12.72
CA PHE A 37 0.17 0.65 -13.72
C PHE A 37 0.92 0.94 -15.02
N GLY A 38 2.09 1.59 -14.93
CA GLY A 38 2.92 1.90 -16.10
C GLY A 38 3.40 0.65 -16.84
N THR A 39 3.83 -0.39 -16.11
CA THR A 39 4.25 -1.66 -16.73
C THR A 39 3.09 -2.37 -17.41
N LEU A 40 1.92 -2.43 -16.75
CA LEU A 40 0.72 -3.02 -17.33
C LEU A 40 0.33 -2.33 -18.64
N THR A 41 0.25 -1.00 -18.63
CA THR A 41 -0.09 -0.19 -19.82
C THR A 41 0.90 -0.44 -20.95
N VAL A 42 2.20 -0.39 -20.68
CA VAL A 42 3.23 -0.65 -21.69
C VAL A 42 3.09 -2.06 -22.29
N LEU A 43 2.94 -3.09 -21.46
CA LEU A 43 2.84 -4.47 -21.93
C LEU A 43 1.56 -4.75 -22.73
N VAL A 44 0.44 -4.15 -22.35
CA VAL A 44 -0.83 -4.32 -23.08
C VAL A 44 -0.87 -3.48 -24.35
N GLU A 45 -0.56 -2.19 -24.26
CA GLU A 45 -0.76 -1.25 -25.37
C GLU A 45 0.37 -1.29 -26.40
N LEU A 46 1.63 -1.47 -25.97
CA LEU A 46 2.76 -1.49 -26.90
C LEU A 46 3.14 -2.89 -27.36
N PHE A 47 3.03 -3.89 -26.48
CA PHE A 47 3.43 -5.28 -26.78
C PHE A 47 2.26 -6.21 -27.10
N GLY A 48 1.01 -5.76 -26.93
CA GLY A 48 -0.18 -6.56 -27.25
C GLY A 48 -0.35 -7.81 -26.39
N LEU A 49 0.28 -7.84 -25.20
CA LEU A 49 0.22 -9.01 -24.33
C LEU A 49 -1.21 -9.19 -23.76
N PRO A 50 -1.65 -10.45 -23.54
CA PRO A 50 -2.90 -10.70 -22.82
C PRO A 50 -2.90 -10.02 -21.45
N THR A 51 -3.99 -9.33 -21.11
CA THR A 51 -4.10 -8.52 -19.89
C THR A 51 -3.73 -9.29 -18.62
N LEU A 52 -4.13 -10.57 -18.52
CA LEU A 52 -3.81 -11.41 -17.36
C LEU A 52 -2.30 -11.66 -17.22
N LEU A 53 -1.61 -11.93 -18.33
CA LEU A 53 -0.16 -12.15 -18.33
C LEU A 53 0.58 -10.85 -18.02
N ALA A 54 0.18 -9.74 -18.66
CA ALA A 54 0.74 -8.42 -18.40
C ALA A 54 0.56 -8.00 -16.93
N ASN A 55 -0.62 -8.21 -16.35
CA ASN A 55 -0.92 -7.92 -14.95
C ASN A 55 -0.08 -8.76 -13.98
N THR A 56 0.20 -10.03 -14.32
CA THR A 56 1.03 -10.90 -13.49
C THR A 56 2.49 -10.40 -13.47
N ILE A 57 3.00 -9.98 -14.63
CA ILE A 57 4.36 -9.43 -14.77
C ILE A 57 4.46 -8.07 -14.07
N SER A 58 3.50 -7.17 -14.28
CA SER A 58 3.48 -5.83 -13.69
C SER A 58 3.39 -5.90 -12.17
N PHE A 59 2.50 -6.75 -11.64
CA PHE A 59 2.35 -6.94 -10.20
C PHE A 59 3.64 -7.49 -9.57
N SER A 60 4.30 -8.44 -10.23
CA SER A 60 5.58 -8.99 -9.76
C SER A 60 6.69 -7.93 -9.74
N ALA A 61 6.75 -7.07 -10.77
CA ALA A 61 7.69 -5.96 -10.82
C ALA A 61 7.40 -4.90 -9.73
N ALA A 62 6.12 -4.61 -9.47
CA ALA A 62 5.69 -3.69 -8.42
C ALA A 62 6.03 -4.20 -7.01
N VAL A 63 5.74 -5.48 -6.72
CA VAL A 63 6.11 -6.10 -5.43
C VAL A 63 7.62 -6.10 -5.24
N THR A 64 8.39 -6.44 -6.29
CA THR A 64 9.85 -6.47 -6.24
C THR A 64 10.43 -5.07 -6.01
N SER A 65 9.98 -4.06 -6.77
CA SER A 65 10.44 -2.67 -6.59
C SER A 65 10.08 -2.14 -5.20
N ASN A 66 8.86 -2.36 -4.73
CA ASN A 66 8.43 -1.99 -3.37
C ASN A 66 9.29 -2.64 -2.29
N PHE A 67 9.60 -3.92 -2.45
CA PHE A 67 10.46 -4.63 -1.52
C PHE A 67 11.88 -4.06 -1.51
N LEU A 68 12.48 -3.85 -2.69
CA LEU A 68 13.84 -3.33 -2.82
C LEU A 68 13.95 -1.92 -2.21
N PHE A 69 13.01 -1.02 -2.53
CA PHE A 69 13.01 0.30 -1.92
C PHE A 69 12.80 0.25 -0.42
N ASN A 70 11.91 -0.60 0.10
CA ASN A 70 11.76 -0.73 1.54
C ASN A 70 13.02 -1.29 2.21
N ARG A 71 13.70 -2.26 1.61
CA ARG A 71 14.93 -2.85 2.17
C ARG A 71 16.15 -1.92 2.08
N TYR A 72 16.29 -1.15 1.02
CA TYR A 72 17.48 -0.29 0.83
C TYR A 72 17.30 1.15 1.32
N TRP A 73 16.06 1.65 1.40
CA TRP A 73 15.79 3.05 1.72
C TRP A 73 14.94 3.25 2.99
N THR A 74 13.85 2.50 3.16
CA THR A 74 13.01 2.61 4.37
C THR A 74 13.67 1.97 5.60
N TYR A 75 14.27 0.80 5.41
CA TYR A 75 14.88 -0.03 6.45
C TYR A 75 16.28 -0.52 6.05
N PRO A 76 17.26 0.38 5.79
CA PRO A 76 18.59 -0.01 5.33
C PRO A 76 19.35 -0.95 6.29
N ASP A 77 18.97 -0.95 7.56
CA ASP A 77 19.58 -1.78 8.61
C ASP A 77 19.01 -3.20 8.65
N SER A 78 17.89 -3.48 7.95
CA SER A 78 17.26 -4.82 7.92
C SER A 78 17.99 -5.83 7.03
N ARG A 79 19.21 -5.49 6.57
CA ARG A 79 19.97 -6.30 5.59
C ARG A 79 20.59 -7.55 6.19
N SER A 80 20.62 -7.65 7.52
CA SER A 80 21.11 -8.82 8.28
C SER A 80 20.28 -10.09 8.01
N LYS A 81 18.98 -9.95 7.72
CA LYS A 81 18.10 -11.07 7.37
C LYS A 81 18.24 -11.51 5.90
N PRO A 82 18.07 -12.81 5.61
CA PRO A 82 18.07 -13.35 4.25
C PRO A 82 17.01 -12.70 3.35
N LEU A 83 17.39 -12.40 2.11
CA LEU A 83 16.54 -11.70 1.13
C LEU A 83 15.24 -12.46 0.85
N HIS A 84 15.31 -13.77 0.60
CA HIS A 84 14.14 -14.59 0.28
C HIS A 84 13.12 -14.67 1.42
N SER A 85 13.59 -14.72 2.67
CA SER A 85 12.70 -14.75 3.84
C SER A 85 11.93 -13.44 3.99
N GLN A 86 12.61 -12.29 3.86
CA GLN A 86 11.93 -10.99 3.93
C GLN A 86 11.02 -10.74 2.73
N LEU A 87 11.40 -11.15 1.53
CA LEU A 87 10.55 -11.04 0.35
C LEU A 87 9.27 -11.88 0.51
N GLY A 88 9.41 -13.10 1.05
CA GLY A 88 8.28 -13.97 1.36
C GLY A 88 7.34 -13.36 2.40
N GLN A 89 7.88 -12.83 3.50
CA GLN A 89 7.12 -12.12 4.53
C GLN A 89 6.40 -10.89 3.96
N PHE A 90 7.13 -10.03 3.24
CA PHE A 90 6.58 -8.82 2.62
C PHE A 90 5.44 -9.17 1.65
N THR A 91 5.66 -10.16 0.78
CA THR A 91 4.63 -10.63 -0.16
C THR A 91 3.41 -11.18 0.58
N ALA A 92 3.61 -12.02 1.59
CA ALA A 92 2.53 -12.56 2.39
C ALA A 92 1.69 -11.47 3.07
N VAL A 93 2.34 -10.44 3.65
CA VAL A 93 1.64 -9.29 4.25
C VAL A 93 0.81 -8.55 3.22
N ASN A 94 1.35 -8.29 2.02
CA ASN A 94 0.63 -7.59 0.96
C ASN A 94 -0.54 -8.40 0.40
N VAL A 95 -0.40 -9.72 0.25
CA VAL A 95 -1.48 -10.62 -0.19
C VAL A 95 -2.59 -10.69 0.86
N LEU A 96 -2.25 -10.80 2.14
CA LEU A 96 -3.23 -10.72 3.23
C LEU A 96 -3.91 -9.34 3.28
N GLY A 97 -3.15 -8.27 3.07
CA GLY A 97 -3.67 -6.91 2.95
C GLY A 97 -4.67 -6.77 1.79
N LEU A 98 -4.42 -7.42 0.65
CA LEU A 98 -5.37 -7.48 -0.46
C LEU A 98 -6.65 -8.22 -0.05
N GLY A 99 -6.55 -9.33 0.67
CA GLY A 99 -7.71 -10.03 1.23
C GLY A 99 -8.55 -9.14 2.16
N ILE A 100 -7.89 -8.41 3.07
CA ILE A 100 -8.54 -7.43 3.95
C ILE A 100 -9.21 -6.33 3.13
N ASN A 101 -8.53 -5.82 2.09
CA ASN A 101 -9.07 -4.78 1.20
C ASN A 101 -10.39 -5.25 0.56
N SER A 102 -10.38 -6.44 -0.03
CA SER A 102 -11.52 -7.04 -0.70
C SER A 102 -12.68 -7.31 0.25
N LEU A 103 -12.39 -7.83 1.45
CA LEU A 103 -13.39 -8.06 2.49
C LEU A 103 -14.05 -6.75 2.95
N LEU A 104 -13.24 -5.72 3.23
CA LEU A 104 -13.77 -4.42 3.65
C LEU A 104 -14.59 -3.77 2.54
N LEU A 105 -14.17 -3.86 1.28
CA LEU A 105 -14.95 -3.36 0.15
C LEU A 105 -16.32 -4.03 0.10
N PHE A 106 -16.36 -5.37 0.16
CA PHE A 106 -17.60 -6.14 0.16
C PHE A 106 -18.54 -5.77 1.32
N LEU A 107 -18.00 -5.60 2.53
CA LEU A 107 -18.79 -5.26 3.71
C LEU A 107 -19.26 -3.80 3.73
N LEU A 108 -18.47 -2.86 3.20
CA LEU A 108 -18.73 -1.43 3.29
C LEU A 108 -19.51 -0.88 2.09
N GLU A 109 -19.51 -1.56 0.94
CA GLU A 109 -20.20 -1.10 -0.26
C GLU A 109 -21.71 -0.89 -0.02
N ALA A 110 -22.39 -1.89 0.56
CA ALA A 110 -23.83 -1.81 0.84
C ALA A 110 -24.22 -0.68 1.82
N PRO A 111 -23.59 -0.49 2.98
CA PRO A 111 -23.92 0.62 3.86
C PRO A 111 -23.59 1.99 3.25
N PHE A 112 -22.51 2.12 2.47
CA PHE A 112 -22.21 3.38 1.77
C PHE A 112 -23.23 3.69 0.67
N ASN A 113 -23.67 2.70 -0.10
CA ASN A 113 -24.75 2.89 -1.08
C ASN A 113 -26.03 3.42 -0.42
N LYS A 114 -26.46 2.79 0.68
CA LYS A 114 -27.63 3.24 1.46
C LYS A 114 -27.47 4.66 2.02
N LEU A 115 -26.29 4.99 2.54
CA LEU A 115 -26.00 6.33 3.07
C LEU A 115 -26.07 7.41 1.96
N LEU A 116 -25.51 7.12 0.79
CA LEU A 116 -25.51 8.03 -0.35
C LEU A 116 -26.92 8.23 -0.91
N GLU A 117 -27.73 7.16 -0.99
CA GLU A 117 -29.14 7.22 -1.37
C GLU A 117 -29.96 8.10 -0.39
N PHE A 118 -29.74 7.94 0.92
CA PHE A 118 -30.39 8.78 1.95
C PHE A 118 -30.02 10.27 1.83
N SER A 119 -28.79 10.57 1.38
CA SER A 119 -28.32 11.96 1.24
C SER A 119 -28.89 12.70 0.01
N HIS A 120 -29.75 12.08 -0.79
CA HIS A 120 -30.29 12.61 -2.06
C HIS A 120 -29.23 13.02 -3.09
N LEU A 121 -27.97 12.58 -2.92
CA LEU A 121 -26.91 12.78 -3.89
C LEU A 121 -27.06 11.77 -5.04
N THR A 122 -28.05 11.99 -5.91
CA THR A 122 -28.36 11.11 -7.07
C THR A 122 -27.17 10.88 -7.99
N ILE A 123 -26.26 11.84 -8.08
CA ILE A 123 -25.00 11.75 -8.85
C ILE A 123 -24.05 10.67 -8.31
N LEU A 124 -24.22 10.25 -7.06
CA LEU A 124 -23.40 9.26 -6.35
C LEU A 124 -24.16 7.96 -6.03
N SER A 125 -25.43 7.84 -6.42
CA SER A 125 -26.23 6.64 -6.21
C SER A 125 -25.59 5.42 -6.89
N GLY A 126 -25.47 4.30 -6.18
CA GLY A 126 -24.78 3.09 -6.66
C GLY A 126 -23.24 3.19 -6.71
N ARG A 127 -22.64 4.29 -6.21
CA ARG A 127 -21.18 4.48 -6.17
C ARG A 127 -20.56 4.31 -4.78
N GLY A 128 -21.23 3.59 -3.89
CA GLY A 128 -20.75 3.26 -2.54
C GLY A 128 -19.42 2.50 -2.52
N TYR A 129 -19.05 1.83 -3.61
CA TYR A 129 -17.74 1.18 -3.75
C TYR A 129 -16.57 2.18 -3.72
N TRP A 130 -16.75 3.45 -4.12
CA TRP A 130 -15.70 4.48 -4.08
C TRP A 130 -15.25 4.80 -2.63
N PRO A 131 -16.15 5.27 -1.74
CA PRO A 131 -15.78 5.52 -0.35
C PRO A 131 -15.39 4.23 0.37
N ALA A 132 -16.03 3.08 0.06
CA ALA A 132 -15.63 1.77 0.59
C ALA A 132 -14.17 1.44 0.24
N LYS A 133 -13.77 1.62 -1.03
CA LYS A 133 -12.41 1.38 -1.49
C LYS A 133 -11.40 2.33 -0.83
N MET A 134 -11.75 3.60 -0.63
CA MET A 134 -10.88 4.56 0.05
C MET A 134 -10.63 4.15 1.50
N VAL A 135 -11.69 3.83 2.25
CA VAL A 135 -11.57 3.35 3.63
C VAL A 135 -10.76 2.06 3.70
N ALA A 136 -11.07 1.08 2.84
CA ALA A 136 -10.34 -0.19 2.78
C ALA A 136 -8.84 0.01 2.46
N THR A 137 -8.52 0.93 1.56
CA THR A 137 -7.12 1.24 1.19
C THR A 137 -6.36 1.87 2.34
N VAL A 138 -6.98 2.79 3.07
CA VAL A 138 -6.36 3.41 4.27
C VAL A 138 -6.10 2.37 5.35
N VAL A 139 -7.09 1.51 5.65
CA VAL A 139 -6.93 0.44 6.64
C VAL A 139 -5.79 -0.51 6.24
N VAL A 140 -5.74 -0.91 4.96
CA VAL A 140 -4.72 -1.83 4.45
C VAL A 140 -3.33 -1.18 4.41
N LEU A 141 -3.23 0.13 4.17
CA LEU A 141 -1.98 0.86 4.29
C LEU A 141 -1.40 0.74 5.70
N PHE A 142 -2.22 0.96 6.73
CA PHE A 142 -1.79 0.82 8.12
C PHE A 142 -1.45 -0.63 8.47
N TRP A 143 -2.27 -1.60 8.05
CA TRP A 143 -1.98 -3.03 8.19
C TRP A 143 -0.62 -3.38 7.59
N ASN A 144 -0.41 -3.03 6.31
CA ASN A 144 0.83 -3.32 5.60
C ASN A 144 2.02 -2.66 6.27
N PHE A 145 1.90 -1.41 6.71
CA PHE A 145 2.98 -0.71 7.41
C PHE A 145 3.33 -1.38 8.74
N PHE A 146 2.37 -1.55 9.64
CA PHE A 146 2.64 -2.05 10.99
C PHE A 146 3.10 -3.50 10.98
N VAL A 147 2.45 -4.37 10.19
CA VAL A 147 2.85 -5.78 10.14
C VAL A 147 4.23 -5.91 9.51
N ASN A 148 4.57 -5.17 8.44
CA ASN A 148 5.94 -5.19 7.93
C ASN A 148 6.94 -4.59 8.93
N ARG A 149 6.59 -3.52 9.65
CA ARG A 149 7.45 -2.89 10.66
C ARG A 149 7.81 -3.85 11.80
N TYR A 150 6.84 -4.61 12.31
CA TYR A 150 7.02 -5.48 13.47
C TYR A 150 7.44 -6.90 13.11
N TRP A 151 7.04 -7.42 11.94
CA TRP A 151 7.35 -8.79 11.53
C TRP A 151 8.51 -8.84 10.53
N THR A 152 8.35 -8.22 9.36
CA THR A 152 9.36 -8.26 8.28
C THR A 152 10.66 -7.56 8.69
N TYR A 153 10.54 -6.37 9.29
CA TYR A 153 11.63 -5.47 9.68
C TYR A 153 11.76 -5.31 11.21
N GLY A 154 11.22 -6.25 11.99
CA GLY A 154 11.22 -6.19 13.46
C GLY A 154 12.62 -6.25 14.11
N ASP A 155 13.64 -6.59 13.33
CA ASP A 155 15.06 -6.59 13.71
C ASP A 155 15.71 -5.20 13.67
N VAL A 156 15.02 -4.20 13.13
CA VAL A 156 15.52 -2.83 13.04
C VAL A 156 15.07 -2.00 14.24
N GLU A 157 16.04 -1.45 14.96
CA GLU A 157 15.85 -0.51 16.08
C GLU A 157 15.20 0.82 15.64
#